data_AF-A0A832HRZ9-F1
#
_entry.id   AF-A0A832HRZ9-F1
#
_cell.length_a   1.000
_cell.length_b   1.000
_cell.length_c   1.000
_cell.angle_alpha   90.00
_cell.angle_beta   90.00
_cell.angle_gamma   90.00
#
_symmetry.space_group_name_H-M   'P 1'
#
loop_
_entity.id
_entity.type
_entity.pdbx_description
1 polymer ?
#
loop_
_entity_poly.entity_id
_entity_poly.type
_entity_poly.pdbx_seq_one_letter_code
_entity_poly.pdbx_strand_id
1 'polypeptide(L)'
;MAESLRILWLKTGPLHPLDTGGKLRTYHMLRELARHHAVTFLALKPPDASNAILSAASEYSASQVWITWREKPKGSVGFYLELAGNLFSPLPYVISKYRCKEMS
;
A
#
# COMPACT_ATOMS: atom_id res chain seq x y z
N MET A 1 18.95 16.42 -20.64
CA MET A 1 17.67 15.77 -20.30
C MET A 1 18.01 14.59 -19.40
N ALA A 2 17.38 14.46 -18.23
CA ALA A 2 17.59 13.29 -17.39
C ALA A 2 17.06 12.04 -18.12
N GLU A 3 17.72 10.90 -17.97
CA GLU A 3 17.23 9.64 -18.54
C GLU A 3 15.87 9.26 -17.92
N SER A 4 14.99 8.68 -18.73
CA SER A 4 13.70 8.20 -18.26
C SER A 4 13.89 6.90 -17.47
N LEU A 5 13.45 6.89 -16.22
CA LEU A 5 13.61 5.78 -15.29
C LEU A 5 12.33 4.94 -15.21
N ARG A 6 12.49 3.67 -14.80
CA ARG A 6 11.39 2.78 -14.41
C ARG A 6 11.36 2.67 -12.90
N ILE A 7 10.34 3.24 -12.27
CA ILE A 7 10.24 3.34 -10.82
C ILE A 7 9.12 2.42 -10.34
N LEU A 8 9.45 1.49 -9.44
CA LEU A 8 8.45 0.71 -8.71
C LEU A 8 8.19 1.39 -7.37
N TRP A 9 6.95 1.83 -7.16
CA TRP A 9 6.53 2.50 -5.92
C TRP A 9 5.66 1.57 -5.07
N LEU A 10 6.14 1.18 -3.89
CA LEU A 10 5.42 0.26 -3.00
C LEU A 10 4.63 1.02 -1.93
N LYS A 11 3.37 0.63 -1.70
CA LYS A 11 2.55 1.18 -0.61
C LYS A 11 1.57 0.15 -0.05
N THR A 12 1.07 0.39 1.16
CA THR A 12 0.08 -0.46 1.84
C THR A 12 -1.37 -0.16 1.47
N GLY A 13 -1.64 0.68 0.47
CA GLY A 13 -3.00 1.03 0.05
C GLY A 13 -3.06 2.17 -0.98
N PRO A 14 -4.26 2.49 -1.50
CA PRO A 14 -4.47 3.58 -2.45
C PRO A 14 -4.23 4.96 -1.83
N LEU A 15 -3.93 5.95 -2.67
CA LEU A 15 -3.82 7.34 -2.23
C LEU A 15 -5.18 8.04 -2.07
N HIS A 16 -6.20 7.64 -2.82
CA HIS A 16 -7.52 8.24 -2.70
C HIS A 16 -8.33 7.63 -1.54
N PRO A 17 -9.19 8.42 -0.87
CA PRO A 17 -9.26 9.89 -0.96
C PRO A 17 -7.99 10.54 -0.37
N LEU A 18 -7.61 11.72 -0.89
CA LEU A 18 -6.40 12.47 -0.47
C LEU A 18 -6.64 13.23 0.84
N ASP A 19 -7.01 12.49 1.88
CA ASP A 19 -7.51 12.97 3.17
C ASP A 19 -6.44 13.11 4.26
N THR A 20 -5.23 12.59 4.03
CA THR A 20 -4.12 12.66 4.98
C THR A 20 -2.89 13.30 4.36
N GLY A 21 -2.09 13.98 5.19
CA GLY A 21 -0.83 14.59 4.75
C GLY A 21 0.14 13.57 4.12
N GLY A 22 0.14 12.33 4.61
CA GLY A 22 0.95 11.25 4.04
C GLY A 22 0.53 10.85 2.62
N LYS A 23 -0.78 10.82 2.35
CA LYS A 23 -1.31 10.56 1.02
C LYS A 23 -1.06 11.73 0.07
N LEU A 24 -1.33 12.96 0.51
CA LEU A 24 -1.08 14.19 -0.26
C LEU A 24 0.37 14.31 -0.70
N ARG A 25 1.33 14.14 0.24
CA ARG A 25 2.76 14.19 -0.08
C ARG A 25 3.15 13.13 -1.11
N THR A 26 2.69 11.90 -0.93
CA THR A 26 2.99 10.81 -1.88
C THR A 26 2.39 11.11 -3.26
N TYR A 27 1.14 11.61 -3.29
CA TYR A 27 0.42 11.93 -4.51
C TYR A 27 1.14 12.98 -5.35
N HIS A 28 1.47 14.13 -4.74
CA HIS A 28 2.15 15.21 -5.48
C HIS A 28 3.54 14.81 -5.96
N MET A 29 4.30 14.07 -5.14
CA MET A 29 5.61 13.57 -5.54
C MET A 29 5.52 12.59 -6.71
N LEU A 30 4.58 11.63 -6.65
CA LEU A 30 4.39 10.68 -7.73
C LEU A 30 3.87 11.34 -9.02
N ARG A 31 3.00 12.34 -8.91
CA ARG A 31 2.55 13.11 -10.07
C ARG A 31 3.70 13.77 -10.79
N GLU A 32 4.62 14.42 -10.07
CA GLU A 32 5.78 15.06 -10.71
C GLU A 32 6.77 14.03 -11.28
N LEU A 33 7.01 12.90 -10.58
CA LEU A 33 7.85 11.81 -11.10
C LEU A 33 7.27 11.19 -12.39
N ALA A 34 5.95 10.97 -12.43
CA ALA A 34 5.26 10.36 -13.56
C ALA A 34 5.31 11.22 -14.85
N ARG A 35 5.66 12.51 -14.76
CA ARG A 35 5.82 13.38 -15.94
C ARG A 35 7.05 13.03 -16.78
N HIS A 36 8.06 12.45 -16.15
CA HIS A 36 9.37 12.21 -16.77
C HIS A 36 9.81 10.73 -16.68
N HIS A 37 9.18 9.95 -15.81
CA HIS A 37 9.54 8.58 -15.52
C HIS A 37 8.32 7.66 -15.56
N ALA A 38 8.54 6.39 -15.91
CA ALA A 38 7.51 5.37 -15.88
C ALA A 38 7.36 4.83 -14.45
N VAL A 39 6.35 5.30 -13.73
CA VAL A 39 6.03 4.84 -12.37
C VAL A 39 5.05 3.67 -12.44
N THR A 40 5.43 2.53 -11.86
CA THR A 40 4.53 1.41 -11.51
C THR A 40 4.15 1.51 -10.05
N PHE A 41 2.86 1.68 -9.76
CA PHE A 41 2.36 1.73 -8.38
C PHE A 41 1.92 0.34 -7.93
N LEU A 42 2.63 -0.24 -6.96
CA LEU A 42 2.30 -1.54 -6.38
C LEU A 42 1.75 -1.33 -4.98
N ALA A 43 0.50 -1.74 -4.75
CA ALA A 43 -0.11 -1.59 -3.46
C ALA A 43 -1.07 -2.71 -3.09
N LEU A 44 -1.29 -2.85 -1.79
CA LEU A 44 -2.30 -3.76 -1.25
C LEU A 44 -3.69 -3.22 -1.60
N LYS A 45 -4.56 -4.08 -2.14
CA LYS A 45 -5.95 -3.76 -2.47
C LYS A 45 -6.82 -3.91 -1.21
N PRO A 46 -7.46 -2.84 -0.72
CA PRO A 46 -8.47 -2.97 0.33
C PRO A 46 -9.66 -3.81 -0.15
N PRO A 47 -10.29 -4.63 0.72
CA PRO A 47 -11.39 -5.52 0.34
C PRO A 47 -12.56 -4.76 -0.29
N ASP A 48 -12.86 -3.56 0.23
CA ASP A 48 -14.01 -2.75 -0.19
C ASP A 48 -13.62 -1.57 -1.10
N ALA A 49 -12.42 -1.60 -1.68
CA ALA A 49 -11.99 -0.52 -2.58
C ALA A 49 -12.81 -0.52 -3.87
N SER A 50 -13.50 0.60 -4.14
CA SER A 50 -14.25 0.79 -5.37
C SER A 50 -13.34 0.87 -6.59
N ASN A 51 -13.84 0.46 -7.75
CA ASN A 51 -13.09 0.57 -9.01
C ASN A 51 -12.65 2.01 -9.30
N ALA A 52 -13.46 3.01 -8.90
CA ALA A 52 -13.12 4.42 -9.04
C ALA A 52 -11.88 4.82 -8.22
N ILE A 53 -11.75 4.32 -6.99
CA ILE A 53 -10.56 4.58 -6.14
C ILE A 53 -9.31 3.94 -6.77
N LEU A 54 -9.44 2.74 -7.32
CA LEU A 54 -8.31 2.04 -7.93
C LEU A 54 -7.90 2.68 -9.27
N SER A 55 -8.86 3.12 -10.09
CA SER A 55 -8.59 3.76 -11.38
C SER A 55 -7.98 5.16 -11.22
N ALA A 56 -8.29 5.88 -10.14
CA ALA A 56 -7.68 7.17 -9.82
C ALA A 56 -6.15 7.09 -9.65
N ALA A 57 -5.60 5.89 -9.43
CA ALA A 57 -4.15 5.71 -9.41
C ALA A 57 -3.45 6.00 -10.75
N SER A 58 -4.19 6.02 -11.86
CA SER A 58 -3.69 6.49 -13.16
C SER A 58 -3.24 7.96 -13.15
N GLU A 59 -3.71 8.78 -12.20
CA GLU A 59 -3.30 10.18 -12.08
C GLU A 59 -1.82 10.36 -11.71
N TYR A 60 -1.24 9.36 -11.04
CA TYR A 60 0.11 9.43 -10.46
C TYR A 60 0.99 8.21 -10.81
N SER A 61 0.54 7.36 -11.73
CA SER A 61 1.34 6.21 -12.18
C SER A 61 0.95 5.76 -13.58
N ALA A 62 1.93 5.25 -14.33
CA ALA A 62 1.74 4.71 -15.67
C ALA A 62 1.12 3.31 -15.64
N SER A 63 1.37 2.54 -14.59
CA SER A 63 0.81 1.20 -14.38
C SER A 63 0.54 0.95 -12.91
N GLN A 64 -0.41 0.05 -12.62
CA GLN A 64 -0.82 -0.28 -11.26
C GLN A 64 -0.85 -1.79 -11.06
N VAL A 65 -0.32 -2.24 -9.92
CA VAL A 65 -0.36 -3.63 -9.48
C VAL A 65 -1.03 -3.67 -8.12
N TRP A 66 -2.18 -4.34 -8.06
CA TRP A 66 -2.99 -4.44 -6.85
C TRP A 66 -2.89 -5.85 -6.27
N ILE A 67 -2.25 -5.97 -5.11
CA ILE A 67 -2.13 -7.25 -4.40
C ILE A 67 -3.31 -7.40 -3.46
N THR A 68 -4.17 -8.39 -3.71
CA THR A 68 -5.31 -8.68 -2.82
C THR A 68 -4.79 -9.00 -1.42
N TRP A 69 -5.17 -8.17 -0.45
CA TRP A 69 -4.77 -8.34 0.93
C TRP A 69 -5.98 -8.20 1.85
N ARG A 70 -6.21 -9.22 2.68
CA ARG A 70 -7.21 -9.17 3.75
C ARG A 70 -6.50 -8.94 5.07
N GLU A 71 -6.47 -7.69 5.51
CA GLU A 71 -6.16 -7.41 6.91
C GLU A 71 -7.35 -7.87 7.77
N LYS A 72 -7.11 -8.62 8.85
CA LYS A 72 -8.18 -8.99 9.78
C LYS A 72 -8.76 -7.71 10.40
N PRO A 73 -10.10 -7.56 10.46
CA PRO A 73 -10.71 -6.32 10.95
C PRO A 73 -10.24 -6.01 12.37
N LYS A 74 -9.76 -4.78 12.58
CA LYS A 74 -9.42 -4.25 13.90
C LYS A 74 -10.67 -4.28 14.79
N GLY A 75 -10.56 -4.85 15.99
CA GLY A 75 -11.69 -5.01 16.92
C GLY A 75 -12.44 -6.34 16.82
N SER A 76 -12.05 -7.25 15.92
CA SER A 76 -12.57 -8.62 15.93
C SER A 76 -11.97 -9.44 17.08
N VAL A 77 -12.69 -10.45 17.57
CA VAL A 77 -12.18 -11.40 18.58
C VAL A 77 -10.84 -12.02 18.14
N GLY A 78 -10.67 -12.24 16.83
CA GLY A 78 -9.41 -12.71 16.24
C GLY A 78 -8.25 -11.72 16.34
N PHE A 79 -8.50 -10.41 16.28
CA PHE A 79 -7.48 -9.37 16.49
C PHE A 79 -6.94 -9.37 17.93
N TYR A 80 -7.81 -9.57 18.92
CA TYR A 80 -7.38 -9.64 20.33
C TYR A 80 -6.60 -10.92 20.65
N LEU A 81 -6.99 -12.06 20.05
CA LEU A 81 -6.22 -13.30 20.17
C LEU A 81 -4.85 -13.21 19.50
N GLU A 82 -4.76 -12.59 18.31
CA GLU A 82 -3.45 -12.35 17.67
C GLU A 82 -2.59 -11.36 18.45
N LEU A 83 -3.17 -10.31 19.03
CA LEU A 83 -2.46 -9.38 19.89
C LEU A 83 -1.91 -10.07 21.15
N ALA A 84 -2.71 -10.93 21.78
CA ALA A 84 -2.29 -11.73 22.93
C ALA A 84 -1.21 -12.76 22.55
N GLY A 85 -1.31 -13.41 21.39
CA GLY A 85 -0.27 -14.29 20.87
C GLY A 85 1.01 -13.56 20.50
N ASN A 86 0.92 -12.32 20.03
CA ASN A 86 2.07 -11.51 19.64
C ASN A 86 2.88 -10.98 20.85
N LEU A 87 2.38 -11.08 22.09
CA LEU A 87 3.18 -10.87 23.30
C LEU A 87 4.31 -11.90 23.46
N PHE A 88 4.13 -13.09 22.89
CA PHE A 88 5.13 -14.16 22.88
C PHE A 88 5.99 -14.18 21.60
N SER A 89 5.76 -13.21 20.70
CA SER A 89 6.52 -13.05 19.46
C SER A 89 7.65 -12.04 19.65
N PRO A 90 8.86 -12.30 19.12
CA PRO A 90 9.96 -11.34 19.16
C PRO A 90 9.75 -10.14 18.22
N LEU A 91 8.71 -10.15 17.38
CA LEU A 91 8.42 -9.07 16.42
C LEU A 91 7.22 -8.23 16.87
N PRO A 92 7.31 -6.88 16.81
CA PRO A 92 6.17 -6.00 17.01
C PRO A 92 5.01 -6.37 16.08
N TYR A 93 3.77 -6.34 16.60
CA TYR A 93 2.56 -6.78 15.88
C TYR A 93 2.36 -6.07 14.53
N VAL A 94 2.79 -4.81 14.46
CA VAL A 94 2.74 -3.96 13.25
C VAL A 94 3.55 -4.56 12.08
N ILE A 95 4.60 -5.32 12.38
CA ILE A 95 5.48 -5.97 11.41
C ILE A 95 5.02 -7.43 11.18
N SER A 96 4.69 -8.15 12.25
CA SER A 96 4.35 -9.59 12.16
C SER A 96 3.16 -9.86 11.24
N LYS A 97 2.19 -8.94 11.16
CA LYS A 97 1.03 -9.05 10.28
C LYS A 97 1.36 -9.07 8.78
N TYR A 98 2.56 -8.66 8.36
CA TYR A 98 3.01 -8.70 6.96
C TYR A 98 3.98 -9.85 6.67
N ARG A 99 4.15 -10.80 7.59
CA ARG A 99 5.09 -11.92 7.41
C ARG A 99 4.59 -12.88 6.33
N CYS A 100 5.43 -13.11 5.33
CA CYS A 100 5.20 -14.06 4.23
C CYS A 100 6.08 -15.30 4.47
N LYS A 101 5.50 -16.50 4.37
CA LYS A 101 6.19 -17.77 4.69
C LYS A 101 7.21 -18.12 3.61
N GLU A 102 7.01 -17.65 2.39
CA GLU A 102 7.90 -17.84 1.25
C GLU A 102 9.21 -17.04 1.37
N MET A 103 9.30 -16.12 2.35
CA MET A 103 10.47 -15.28 2.61
C MET A 103 11.21 -15.65 3.91
N SER A 104 10.96 -16.85 4.47
CA SER A 104 11.61 -17.35 5.70
C SER A 104 12.55 -18.50 5.45
#